data_AF-A0A9E4IL25-F1
#
_entry.id   AF-A0A9E4IL25-F1
#
_cell.length_a   1.000
_cell.length_b   1.000
_cell.length_c   1.000
_cell.angle_alpha   90.00
_cell.angle_beta   90.00
_cell.angle_gamma   90.00
#
_symmetry.space_group_name_H-M   'P 1'
#
loop_
_entity.id
_entity.type
_entity.pdbx_description
1 polymer ?
#
loop_
_entity_poly.entity_id
_entity_poly.type
_entity_poly.pdbx_seq_one_letter_code
_entity_poly.pdbx_strand_id
1 'polypeptide(L)'
;MGWVAARCVARYETHGSVSPEWLVDRYWLRGVPTREEMLGIAGLLVEKTMKAYEHFERGGSQPDLETTDWSDYKIYQCVEAAREASVRVARREEFRLKAGRPSSSSVYDQVRAAVSSATRSETSERDQQKRYDKLIEDEREQQELVARLEREHEFVRTEAARVAKPRGLWLAASAFAYLTVVGVVVPVVGLAWRPVWSGLLARRWLVGLFVSGLLVLGWYLFWAIRQLSESSVPQDQDEPTQVESGEPPGV
;
A
#
# COMPACT_ATOMS: atom_id res chain seq x y z
N MET A 1 45.82 -13.22 -31.60
CA MET A 1 44.62 -12.58 -31.02
C MET A 1 43.38 -13.49 -30.96
N GLY A 2 43.07 -14.34 -31.96
CA GLY A 2 41.80 -15.11 -31.96
C GLY A 2 41.72 -16.39 -31.10
N TRP A 3 42.85 -17.00 -30.73
CA TRP A 3 42.84 -18.37 -30.19
C TRP A 3 42.37 -18.49 -28.73
N VAL A 4 42.58 -17.46 -27.90
CA VAL A 4 42.18 -17.49 -26.47
C VAL A 4 40.70 -17.15 -26.31
N ALA A 5 40.22 -16.11 -27.02
CA ALA A 5 38.80 -15.75 -27.05
C ALA A 5 37.95 -16.90 -27.63
N ALA A 6 38.39 -17.52 -28.73
CA ALA A 6 37.70 -18.67 -29.32
C ALA A 6 37.62 -19.87 -28.35
N ARG A 7 38.65 -20.09 -27.51
CA ARG A 7 38.66 -21.18 -26.52
C ARG A 7 37.78 -20.91 -25.31
N CYS A 8 37.63 -19.64 -24.90
CA CYS A 8 36.69 -19.26 -23.85
C CYS A 8 35.24 -19.36 -24.33
N VAL A 9 34.95 -18.95 -25.58
CA VAL A 9 33.63 -19.06 -26.19
C VAL A 9 33.24 -20.53 -26.40
N ALA A 10 34.09 -21.33 -27.03
CA ALA A 10 33.84 -22.76 -27.25
C ALA A 10 33.60 -23.52 -25.93
N ARG A 11 34.27 -23.12 -24.84
CA ARG A 11 34.11 -23.79 -23.55
C ARG A 11 32.85 -23.38 -22.80
N TYR A 12 32.46 -22.12 -22.91
CA TYR A 12 31.18 -21.61 -22.41
C TYR A 12 30.00 -22.30 -23.11
N GLU A 13 30.09 -22.51 -24.44
CA GLU A 13 29.10 -23.26 -25.21
C GLU A 13 29.00 -24.73 -24.78
N THR A 14 30.12 -25.38 -24.43
CA THR A 14 30.10 -26.80 -24.01
C THR A 14 29.72 -27.05 -22.54
N HIS A 15 29.90 -26.09 -21.64
CA HIS A 15 29.74 -26.33 -20.20
C HIS A 15 28.75 -25.39 -19.49
N GLY A 16 28.11 -24.47 -20.22
CA GLY A 16 27.06 -23.58 -19.69
C GLY A 16 27.53 -22.54 -18.67
N SER A 17 28.75 -22.66 -18.13
CA SER A 17 29.38 -21.66 -17.27
C SER A 17 30.90 -21.81 -17.33
N VAL A 18 31.61 -20.67 -17.20
CA VAL A 18 33.06 -20.64 -16.96
C VAL A 18 33.22 -20.18 -15.52
N SER A 19 33.78 -21.01 -14.65
CA SER A 19 33.97 -20.62 -13.25
C SER A 19 34.97 -19.45 -13.17
N PRO A 20 34.74 -18.44 -12.30
CA PRO A 20 35.67 -17.33 -12.10
C PRO A 20 37.07 -17.82 -11.71
N GLU A 21 37.14 -18.90 -10.93
CA GLU A 21 38.38 -19.53 -10.49
C GLU A 21 39.25 -20.02 -11.66
N TRP A 22 38.64 -20.53 -12.73
CA TRP A 22 39.39 -20.96 -13.92
C TRP A 22 39.99 -19.78 -14.70
N LEU A 23 39.29 -18.65 -14.73
CA LEU A 23 39.78 -17.39 -15.31
C LEU A 23 40.94 -16.85 -14.47
N VAL A 24 40.81 -16.87 -13.14
CA VAL A 24 41.89 -16.41 -12.25
C VAL A 24 43.12 -17.32 -12.40
N ASP A 25 42.96 -18.64 -12.29
CA ASP A 25 44.08 -19.60 -12.30
C ASP A 25 44.86 -19.57 -13.63
N ARG A 26 44.15 -19.41 -14.76
CA ARG A 26 44.79 -19.42 -16.09
C ARG A 26 45.42 -18.08 -16.50
N TYR A 27 44.88 -16.96 -16.04
CA TYR A 27 45.42 -15.63 -16.33
C TYR A 27 46.47 -15.16 -15.31
N TRP A 28 46.45 -15.68 -14.08
CA TRP A 28 47.49 -15.39 -13.10
C TRP A 28 48.79 -16.19 -13.34
N LEU A 29 48.70 -17.43 -13.80
CA LEU A 29 49.87 -18.30 -13.94
C LEU A 29 50.68 -18.11 -15.25
N ARG A 30 50.19 -17.35 -16.23
CA ARG A 30 50.86 -17.19 -17.56
C ARG A 30 51.35 -15.79 -17.92
N GLY A 31 51.29 -14.84 -16.99
CA GLY A 31 51.75 -13.47 -17.20
C GLY A 31 50.60 -12.49 -17.46
N VAL A 32 50.82 -11.24 -17.05
CA VAL A 32 49.81 -10.18 -17.03
C VAL A 32 49.26 -9.97 -18.46
N PRO A 33 47.93 -10.09 -18.66
CA PRO A 33 47.34 -9.86 -19.97
C PRO A 33 47.64 -8.45 -20.46
N THR A 34 47.87 -8.32 -21.77
CA THR A 34 48.08 -7.01 -22.38
C THR A 34 46.81 -6.18 -22.26
N ARG A 35 46.95 -4.84 -22.28
CA ARG A 35 45.82 -3.90 -22.20
C ARG A 35 44.73 -4.21 -23.23
N GLU A 36 45.13 -4.63 -24.42
CA GLU A 36 44.22 -5.01 -25.51
C GLU A 36 43.44 -6.29 -25.21
N GLU A 37 44.06 -7.28 -24.56
CA GLU A 37 43.39 -8.52 -24.14
C GLU A 37 42.37 -8.26 -23.02
N MET A 38 42.69 -7.41 -22.05
CA MET A 38 41.74 -7.03 -21.00
C MET A 38 40.55 -6.25 -21.55
N LEU A 39 40.78 -5.33 -22.49
CA LEU A 39 39.70 -4.59 -23.16
C LEU A 39 38.82 -5.51 -24.02
N GLY A 40 39.41 -6.51 -24.69
CA GLY A 40 38.66 -7.52 -25.44
C GLY A 40 37.77 -8.39 -24.55
N ILE A 41 38.26 -8.80 -23.38
CA ILE A 41 37.50 -9.58 -22.39
C ILE A 41 36.37 -8.74 -21.78
N ALA A 42 36.65 -7.48 -21.44
CA ALA A 42 35.65 -6.54 -20.92
C ALA A 42 34.54 -6.26 -21.96
N GLY A 43 34.91 -6.05 -23.23
CA GLY A 43 33.95 -5.85 -24.31
C GLY A 43 33.02 -7.06 -24.51
N LEU A 44 33.57 -8.27 -24.46
CA LEU A 44 32.80 -9.52 -24.56
C LEU A 44 31.85 -9.73 -23.38
N LEU A 45 32.27 -9.35 -22.17
CA LEU A 45 31.42 -9.40 -20.97
C LEU A 45 30.27 -8.41 -21.06
N VAL A 46 30.54 -7.16 -21.46
CA VAL A 46 29.53 -6.12 -21.63
C VAL A 46 28.54 -6.49 -22.74
N GLU A 47 29.01 -7.04 -23.87
CA GLU A 47 28.13 -7.47 -24.96
C GLU A 47 27.19 -8.61 -24.51
N LYS A 48 27.71 -9.58 -23.76
CA LYS A 48 26.90 -10.70 -23.25
C LYS A 48 25.90 -10.25 -22.18
N THR A 49 26.27 -9.34 -21.28
CA THR A 49 25.33 -8.81 -20.28
C THR A 49 24.24 -7.95 -20.92
N MET A 50 24.58 -7.13 -21.92
CA MET A 50 23.60 -6.36 -22.72
C MET A 50 22.61 -7.29 -23.45
N LYS A 51 23.11 -8.35 -24.11
CA LYS A 51 22.23 -9.32 -24.79
C LYS A 51 21.32 -10.08 -23.83
N ALA A 52 21.80 -10.42 -22.63
CA ALA A 52 20.97 -11.04 -21.60
C ALA A 52 19.87 -10.07 -21.10
N TYR A 53 20.22 -8.79 -20.92
CA TYR A 53 19.29 -7.74 -20.50
C TYR A 53 18.21 -7.45 -21.56
N GLU A 54 18.58 -7.33 -22.84
CA GLU A 54 17.61 -7.17 -23.93
C GLU A 54 16.64 -8.36 -24.05
N HIS A 55 17.11 -9.57 -23.76
CA HIS A 55 16.26 -10.76 -23.80
C HIS A 55 15.25 -10.80 -22.64
N PHE A 56 15.59 -10.16 -21.51
CA PHE A 56 14.70 -9.95 -20.38
C PHE A 56 13.66 -8.85 -20.67
N GLU A 57 14.06 -7.71 -21.25
CA GLU A 57 13.14 -6.62 -21.61
C GLU A 57 12.12 -7.00 -22.68
N ARG A 58 12.46 -7.89 -23.64
CA ARG A 58 11.54 -8.32 -24.71
C ARG A 58 10.41 -9.27 -24.25
N GLY A 59 10.18 -9.39 -22.94
CA GLY A 59 9.10 -10.21 -22.41
C GLY A 59 9.36 -11.71 -22.59
N GLY A 60 10.64 -12.12 -22.63
CA GLY A 60 10.99 -13.52 -22.45
C GLY A 60 10.43 -13.95 -21.09
N SER A 61 9.58 -14.98 -21.10
CA SER A 61 8.91 -15.51 -19.92
C SER A 61 9.89 -15.58 -18.76
N GLN A 62 9.52 -14.94 -17.66
CA GLN A 62 10.22 -14.99 -16.39
C GLN A 62 10.63 -16.46 -16.14
N PRO A 63 11.94 -16.78 -16.11
CA PRO A 63 12.37 -18.14 -15.82
C PRO A 63 11.81 -18.50 -14.45
N ASP A 64 11.20 -19.68 -14.33
CA ASP A 64 10.60 -20.18 -13.08
C ASP A 64 11.51 -19.86 -11.87
N LEU A 65 11.05 -18.93 -11.05
CA LEU A 65 11.80 -18.31 -9.96
C LEU A 65 12.06 -19.26 -8.78
N GLU A 66 11.58 -20.51 -8.83
CA GLU A 66 11.87 -21.52 -7.82
C GLU A 66 13.23 -22.21 -8.00
N THR A 67 13.96 -21.98 -9.11
CA THR A 67 15.30 -22.57 -9.30
C THR A 67 16.41 -21.59 -9.65
N THR A 68 16.12 -20.28 -9.69
CA THR A 68 17.12 -19.26 -10.06
C THR A 68 17.61 -18.49 -8.85
N ASP A 69 18.10 -19.23 -7.86
CA ASP A 69 19.04 -18.69 -6.89
C ASP A 69 20.41 -18.54 -7.60
N TRP A 70 21.22 -17.54 -7.26
CA TRP A 70 22.62 -17.31 -7.71
C TRP A 70 22.92 -16.58 -9.04
N SER A 71 22.01 -16.34 -9.98
CA SER A 71 22.42 -15.73 -11.27
C SER A 71 22.62 -14.20 -11.21
N ASP A 72 21.68 -13.46 -10.62
CA ASP A 72 21.80 -12.00 -10.44
C ASP A 72 22.88 -11.62 -9.42
N TYR A 73 23.04 -12.42 -8.36
CA TYR A 73 24.10 -12.21 -7.37
C TYR A 73 25.50 -12.41 -7.98
N LYS A 74 25.67 -13.39 -8.88
CA LYS A 74 26.94 -13.61 -9.58
C LYS A 74 27.25 -12.53 -10.61
N ILE A 75 26.23 -11.98 -11.28
CA ILE A 75 26.41 -10.85 -12.18
C ILE A 75 26.86 -9.62 -11.37
N TYR A 76 26.20 -9.35 -10.25
CA TYR A 76 26.57 -8.24 -9.36
C TYR A 76 28.00 -8.40 -8.81
N GLN A 77 28.37 -9.59 -8.35
CA GLN A 77 29.74 -9.89 -7.90
C GLN A 77 30.78 -9.76 -9.01
N CYS A 78 30.45 -10.14 -10.25
CA CYS A 78 31.37 -9.95 -11.39
C CYS A 78 31.57 -8.47 -11.71
N VAL A 79 30.51 -7.67 -11.64
CA VAL A 79 30.57 -6.21 -11.83
C VAL A 79 31.37 -5.54 -10.70
N GLU A 80 31.16 -5.94 -9.45
CA GLU A 80 31.96 -5.45 -8.31
C GLU A 80 33.43 -5.85 -8.42
N ALA A 81 33.73 -7.11 -8.78
CA ALA A 81 35.11 -7.57 -8.96
C ALA A 81 35.81 -6.82 -10.11
N ALA A 82 35.10 -6.56 -11.22
CA ALA A 82 35.62 -5.76 -12.33
C ALA A 82 35.85 -4.30 -11.90
N ARG A 83 34.94 -3.74 -11.08
CA ARG A 83 35.08 -2.40 -10.50
C ARG A 83 36.30 -2.32 -9.59
N GLU A 84 36.49 -3.25 -8.66
CA GLU A 84 37.68 -3.29 -7.81
C GLU A 84 38.98 -3.44 -8.60
N ALA A 85 38.98 -4.29 -9.64
CA ALA A 85 40.13 -4.48 -10.51
C ALA A 85 40.50 -3.17 -11.23
N SER A 86 39.49 -2.44 -11.74
CA SER A 86 39.71 -1.14 -12.39
C SER A 86 40.26 -0.08 -11.43
N VAL A 87 39.78 -0.03 -10.17
CA VAL A 87 40.29 0.86 -9.12
C VAL A 87 41.73 0.51 -8.74
N ARG A 88 42.07 -0.79 -8.66
CA ARG A 88 43.44 -1.23 -8.39
C ARG A 88 44.41 -0.87 -9.52
N VAL A 89 43.97 -1.00 -10.78
CA VAL A 89 44.77 -0.58 -11.95
C VAL A 89 44.98 0.94 -11.94
N ALA A 90 43.93 1.71 -11.65
CA ALA A 90 44.03 3.17 -11.54
C ALA A 90 45.01 3.62 -10.43
N ARG A 91 44.96 3.01 -9.23
CA ARG A 91 45.96 3.28 -8.18
C ARG A 91 47.38 2.92 -8.62
N ARG A 92 47.56 1.82 -9.35
CA ARG A 92 48.89 1.38 -9.81
C ARG A 92 49.48 2.36 -10.84
N GLU A 93 48.64 2.90 -11.73
CA GLU A 93 49.00 3.97 -12.66
C GLU A 93 49.36 5.27 -11.91
N GLU A 94 48.61 5.63 -10.86
CA GLU A 94 48.90 6.79 -10.01
C GLU A 94 50.28 6.68 -9.32
N PHE A 95 50.63 5.49 -8.79
CA PHE A 95 51.96 5.21 -8.26
C PHE A 95 53.05 5.28 -9.34
N ARG A 96 52.74 4.84 -10.57
CA ARG A 96 53.67 4.90 -11.71
C ARG A 96 53.94 6.33 -12.18
N LEU A 97 52.97 7.23 -12.03
CA LEU A 97 53.11 8.64 -12.38
C LEU A 97 53.89 9.44 -11.33
N LYS A 98 53.78 9.07 -10.05
CA LYS A 98 54.69 9.58 -9.01
C LYS A 98 56.16 9.20 -9.26
N ALA A 99 56.42 8.18 -10.08
CA ALA A 99 57.77 7.76 -10.48
C ALA A 99 58.35 8.51 -11.71
N GLY A 100 57.73 9.61 -12.16
CA GLY A 100 58.39 10.59 -13.02
C GLY A 100 58.49 10.24 -14.51
N ARG A 101 57.47 9.58 -15.10
CA ARG A 101 57.34 9.47 -16.56
C ARG A 101 56.30 10.47 -17.09
N PRO A 102 56.66 11.38 -18.01
CA PRO A 102 55.72 12.32 -18.61
C PRO A 102 54.84 11.59 -19.64
N SER A 103 53.51 11.58 -19.43
CA SER A 103 52.56 11.00 -20.38
C SER A 103 51.18 11.64 -20.28
N SER A 104 50.83 12.37 -21.35
CA SER A 104 49.50 12.75 -21.86
C SER A 104 48.38 13.12 -20.87
N SER A 105 48.22 14.42 -20.62
CA SER A 105 47.06 15.02 -19.95
C SER A 105 45.70 14.64 -20.57
N SER A 106 45.68 14.33 -21.88
CA SER A 106 44.47 13.96 -22.62
C SER A 106 43.73 12.72 -22.12
N VAL A 107 44.44 11.74 -21.52
CA VAL A 107 43.80 10.49 -21.07
C VAL A 107 43.12 10.70 -19.72
N TYR A 108 43.70 11.56 -18.88
CA TYR A 108 43.14 11.93 -17.58
C TYR A 108 41.80 12.64 -17.71
N ASP A 109 41.71 13.58 -18.65
CA ASP A 109 40.48 14.34 -18.87
C ASP A 109 39.34 13.45 -19.42
N GLN A 110 39.66 12.48 -20.28
CA GLN A 110 38.68 11.51 -20.80
C GLN A 110 38.16 10.56 -19.71
N VAL A 111 39.04 10.03 -18.86
CA VAL A 111 38.62 9.16 -17.74
C VAL A 111 37.81 9.96 -16.72
N ARG A 112 38.20 11.20 -16.42
CA ARG A 112 37.45 12.07 -15.51
C ARG A 112 36.06 12.42 -16.05
N ALA A 113 35.96 12.73 -17.35
CA ALA A 113 34.68 12.98 -18.01
C ALA A 113 33.77 11.74 -17.95
N ALA A 114 34.29 10.56 -18.30
CA ALA A 114 33.55 9.30 -18.24
C ALA A 114 33.06 8.98 -16.82
N VAL A 115 33.93 9.07 -15.81
CA VAL A 115 33.56 8.84 -14.40
C VAL A 115 32.50 9.84 -13.94
N SER A 116 32.65 11.13 -14.29
CA SER A 116 31.66 12.14 -13.90
C SER A 116 30.29 11.92 -14.54
N SER A 117 30.24 11.42 -15.78
CA SER A 117 29.00 11.06 -16.47
C SER A 117 28.33 9.81 -15.86
N ALA A 118 29.11 8.80 -15.48
CA ALA A 118 28.61 7.61 -14.79
C ALA A 118 28.05 7.97 -13.40
N THR A 119 28.75 8.81 -12.63
CA THR A 119 28.26 9.26 -11.32
C THR A 119 26.98 10.09 -11.42
N ARG A 120 26.79 10.89 -12.48
CA ARG A 120 25.53 11.63 -12.70
C ARG A 120 24.37 10.71 -13.05
N SER A 121 24.63 9.64 -13.81
CA SER A 121 23.62 8.62 -14.13
C SER A 121 23.15 7.90 -12.86
N GLU A 122 24.08 7.45 -12.01
CA GLU A 122 23.74 6.76 -10.75
C GLU A 122 22.94 7.65 -9.79
N THR A 123 23.24 8.95 -9.71
CA THR A 123 22.45 9.87 -8.89
C THR A 123 21.04 10.08 -9.44
N SER A 124 20.88 10.13 -10.77
CA SER A 124 19.57 10.31 -11.41
C SER A 124 18.68 9.08 -11.21
N GLU A 125 19.24 7.88 -11.30
CA GLU A 125 18.50 6.63 -11.07
C GLU A 125 18.06 6.50 -9.62
N ARG A 126 18.93 6.86 -8.65
CA ARG A 126 18.55 6.88 -7.23
C ARG A 126 17.45 7.88 -6.93
N ASP A 127 17.49 9.05 -7.55
CA ASP A 127 16.44 10.06 -7.37
C ASP A 127 15.12 9.62 -8.02
N GLN A 128 15.16 8.87 -9.12
CA GLN A 128 13.97 8.24 -9.69
C GLN A 128 13.41 7.14 -8.80
N GLN A 129 14.25 6.24 -8.28
CA GLN A 129 13.83 5.20 -7.33
C GLN A 129 13.13 5.81 -6.11
N LYS A 130 13.73 6.84 -5.50
CA LYS A 130 13.10 7.56 -4.37
C LYS A 130 11.74 8.17 -4.71
N ARG A 131 11.52 8.60 -5.95
CA ARG A 131 10.21 9.11 -6.38
C ARG A 131 9.18 7.99 -6.51
N TYR A 132 9.59 6.84 -7.05
CA TYR A 132 8.72 5.66 -7.14
C TYR A 132 8.39 5.10 -5.76
N ASP A 133 9.37 5.01 -4.86
CA ASP A 133 9.14 4.54 -3.49
C ASP A 133 8.12 5.43 -2.77
N LYS A 134 8.23 6.75 -2.92
CA LYS A 134 7.24 7.70 -2.38
C LYS A 134 5.85 7.53 -2.97
N LEU A 135 5.74 7.31 -4.28
CA LEU A 135 4.45 7.09 -4.94
C LEU A 135 3.78 5.81 -4.43
N ILE A 136 4.56 4.75 -4.17
CA ILE A 136 4.06 3.49 -3.62
C ILE A 136 3.60 3.67 -2.17
N GLU A 137 4.34 4.45 -1.37
CA GLU A 137 3.98 4.77 0.01
C GLU A 137 2.68 5.59 0.06
N ASP A 138 2.57 6.65 -0.74
CA ASP A 138 1.36 7.48 -0.86
C ASP A 138 0.14 6.65 -1.31
N GLU A 139 0.31 5.72 -2.25
CA GLU A 139 -0.78 4.85 -2.71
C GLU A 139 -1.27 3.92 -1.59
N ARG A 140 -0.34 3.39 -0.78
CA ARG A 140 -0.71 2.56 0.39
C ARG A 140 -1.47 3.36 1.44
N GLU A 141 -1.00 4.55 1.79
CA GLU A 141 -1.69 5.43 2.73
C GLU A 141 -3.11 5.77 2.25
N GLN A 142 -3.27 6.05 0.95
CA GLN A 142 -4.59 6.31 0.37
C GLN A 142 -5.51 5.09 0.42
N GLN A 143 -5.00 3.90 0.13
CA GLN A 143 -5.77 2.66 0.23
C GLN A 143 -6.22 2.38 1.68
N GLU A 144 -5.35 2.65 2.65
CA GLU A 144 -5.70 2.53 4.08
C GLU A 144 -6.79 3.52 4.50
N LEU A 145 -6.72 4.76 4.03
CA LEU A 145 -7.75 5.77 4.28
C LEU A 145 -9.10 5.38 3.68
N VAL A 146 -9.11 4.88 2.44
CA VAL A 146 -10.34 4.39 1.79
C VAL A 146 -10.92 3.21 2.58
N ALA A 147 -10.09 2.23 2.95
CA ALA A 147 -10.52 1.08 3.73
C ALA A 147 -11.05 1.46 5.12
N ARG A 148 -10.56 2.55 5.72
CA ARG A 148 -11.08 3.10 6.97
C ARG A 148 -12.43 3.81 6.77
N LEU A 149 -12.53 4.65 5.75
CA LEU A 149 -13.76 5.38 5.41
C LEU A 149 -14.91 4.43 5.03
N GLU A 150 -14.61 3.35 4.31
CA GLU A 150 -15.60 2.31 3.99
C GLU A 150 -16.15 1.64 5.24
N ARG A 151 -15.30 1.36 6.23
CA ARG A 151 -15.71 0.80 7.53
C ARG A 151 -16.58 1.78 8.32
N GLU A 152 -16.21 3.06 8.36
CA GLU A 152 -17.02 4.09 9.01
C GLU A 152 -18.39 4.25 8.32
N HIS A 153 -18.42 4.22 6.99
CA HIS A 153 -19.66 4.31 6.22
C HIS A 153 -20.56 3.08 6.41
N GLU A 154 -19.99 1.87 6.44
CA GLU A 154 -20.74 0.65 6.73
C GLU A 154 -21.33 0.69 8.15
N PHE A 155 -20.54 1.13 9.13
CA PHE A 155 -21.02 1.33 10.50
C PHE A 155 -22.20 2.30 10.56
N VAL A 156 -22.05 3.51 10.01
CA VAL A 156 -23.12 4.52 9.97
C VAL A 156 -24.36 3.99 9.24
N ARG A 157 -24.18 3.23 8.15
CA ARG A 157 -25.29 2.63 7.40
C ARG A 157 -26.04 1.60 8.24
N THR A 158 -25.34 0.78 9.03
CA THR A 158 -25.98 -0.19 9.92
C THR A 158 -26.73 0.50 11.06
N GLU A 159 -26.18 1.56 11.64
CA GLU A 159 -26.88 2.36 12.65
C GLU A 159 -28.09 3.07 12.07
N ALA A 160 -27.95 3.69 10.89
CA ALA A 160 -29.07 4.31 10.18
C ALA A 160 -30.17 3.29 9.86
N ALA A 161 -29.83 2.06 9.48
CA ALA A 161 -30.80 0.99 9.25
C ALA A 161 -31.53 0.56 10.55
N ARG A 162 -30.86 0.63 11.71
CA ARG A 162 -31.49 0.40 13.02
C ARG A 162 -32.44 1.54 13.37
N VAL A 163 -32.04 2.79 13.14
CA VAL A 163 -32.88 3.98 13.39
C VAL A 163 -34.06 4.08 12.42
N ALA A 164 -33.88 3.66 11.16
CA ALA A 164 -34.89 3.73 10.10
C ALA A 164 -36.09 2.79 10.31
N LYS A 165 -36.00 1.82 11.24
CA LYS A 165 -37.13 0.99 11.66
C LYS A 165 -37.57 1.34 13.08
N PRO A 166 -38.15 2.53 13.32
CA PRO A 166 -38.70 2.86 14.62
C PRO A 166 -39.87 1.91 14.90
N ARG A 167 -39.62 0.88 15.73
CA ARG A 167 -40.61 -0.14 16.12
C ARG A 167 -41.83 0.45 16.86
N GLY A 168 -41.84 1.75 17.15
CA GLY A 168 -42.95 2.46 17.79
C GLY A 168 -43.76 3.40 16.89
N LEU A 169 -43.38 3.67 15.63
CA LEU A 169 -44.07 4.69 14.82
C LEU A 169 -45.53 4.31 14.52
N TRP A 170 -45.80 3.05 14.22
CA TRP A 170 -47.16 2.55 13.99
C TRP A 170 -48.02 2.62 15.25
N LEU A 171 -47.44 2.30 16.42
CA LEU A 171 -48.13 2.43 17.71
C LEU A 171 -48.45 3.91 17.99
N ALA A 172 -47.49 4.81 17.80
CA ALA A 172 -47.70 6.26 17.93
C ALA A 172 -48.81 6.76 17.00
N ALA A 173 -48.75 6.39 15.71
CA ALA A 173 -49.75 6.77 14.72
C ALA A 173 -51.15 6.24 15.09
N SER A 174 -51.24 5.01 15.59
CA SER A 174 -52.50 4.42 16.03
C SER A 174 -53.08 5.11 17.27
N ALA A 175 -52.22 5.48 18.24
CA ALA A 175 -52.62 6.23 19.42
C ALA A 175 -53.10 7.65 19.05
N PHE A 176 -52.41 8.33 18.14
CA PHE A 176 -52.83 9.65 17.63
C PHE A 176 -54.15 9.56 16.87
N ALA A 177 -54.33 8.55 16.02
CA ALA A 177 -55.59 8.33 15.31
C ALA A 177 -56.74 8.10 16.31
N TYR A 178 -56.53 7.26 17.33
CA TYR A 178 -57.51 7.02 18.39
C TYR A 178 -57.88 8.30 19.14
N LEU A 179 -56.88 9.07 19.59
CA LEU A 179 -57.09 10.36 20.26
C LEU A 179 -57.84 11.36 19.39
N THR A 180 -57.53 11.42 18.10
CA THR A 180 -58.20 12.32 17.16
C THR A 180 -59.67 11.93 16.99
N VAL A 181 -59.95 10.64 16.81
CA VAL A 181 -61.32 10.13 16.66
C VAL A 181 -62.11 10.36 17.95
N VAL A 182 -61.58 9.96 19.09
CA VAL A 182 -62.29 10.02 20.38
C VAL A 182 -62.38 11.44 20.93
N GLY A 183 -61.31 12.23 20.80
CA GLY A 183 -61.22 13.58 21.35
C GLY A 183 -61.85 14.66 20.48
N VAL A 184 -61.86 14.48 19.15
CA VAL A 184 -62.36 15.50 18.21
C VAL A 184 -63.59 15.02 17.46
N VAL A 185 -63.52 13.88 16.79
CA VAL A 185 -64.61 13.43 15.89
C VAL A 185 -65.87 13.10 16.68
N VAL A 186 -65.77 12.31 17.75
CA VAL A 186 -66.93 11.90 18.55
C VAL A 186 -67.68 13.11 19.17
N PRO A 187 -67.02 14.08 19.82
CA PRO A 187 -67.69 15.28 20.32
C PRO A 187 -68.32 16.13 19.22
N VAL A 188 -67.62 16.33 18.10
CA VAL A 188 -68.11 17.15 16.99
C VAL A 188 -69.34 16.52 16.34
N VAL A 189 -69.31 15.22 16.06
CA VAL A 189 -70.46 14.49 15.49
C VAL A 189 -71.61 14.44 16.49
N GLY A 190 -71.32 14.22 17.78
CA GLY A 190 -72.32 14.25 18.85
C GLY A 190 -73.04 15.59 18.95
N LEU A 191 -72.29 16.71 18.88
CA LEU A 191 -72.84 18.06 18.87
C LEU A 191 -73.64 18.35 17.60
N ALA A 192 -73.19 17.86 16.44
CA ALA A 192 -73.87 18.06 15.16
C ALA A 192 -75.24 17.36 15.10
N TRP A 193 -75.38 16.18 15.71
CA TRP A 193 -76.65 15.43 15.71
C TRP A 193 -77.62 15.85 16.80
N ARG A 194 -77.14 16.29 17.97
CA ARG A 194 -78.00 16.76 19.07
C ARG A 194 -77.36 17.97 19.77
N PRO A 195 -77.66 19.20 19.34
CA PRO A 195 -77.03 20.41 19.89
C PRO A 195 -77.39 20.69 21.36
N VAL A 196 -78.43 20.04 21.90
CA VAL A 196 -78.87 20.23 23.29
C VAL A 196 -78.73 18.92 24.07
N TRP A 197 -77.49 18.55 24.41
CA TRP A 197 -77.22 17.52 25.43
C TRP A 197 -77.35 18.12 26.83
N SER A 198 -78.59 18.35 27.27
CA SER A 198 -78.88 18.81 28.65
C SER A 198 -78.87 17.66 29.68
N GLY A 199 -78.72 16.41 29.24
CA GLY A 199 -78.66 15.25 30.13
C GLY A 199 -77.33 15.18 30.89
N LEU A 200 -77.42 15.18 32.23
CA LEU A 200 -76.28 14.97 33.14
C LEU A 200 -75.44 13.74 32.78
N LEU A 201 -76.09 12.71 32.24
CA LEU A 201 -75.48 11.46 31.81
C LEU A 201 -74.52 11.66 30.63
N ALA A 202 -74.90 12.46 29.62
CA ALA A 202 -74.08 12.70 28.44
C ALA A 202 -72.78 13.45 28.80
N ARG A 203 -72.87 14.41 29.74
CA ARG A 203 -71.68 15.09 30.28
C ARG A 203 -70.75 14.12 31.00
N ARG A 204 -71.27 13.20 31.82
CA ARG A 204 -70.46 12.17 32.49
C ARG A 204 -69.76 11.25 31.49
N TRP A 205 -70.44 10.83 30.43
CA TRP A 205 -69.85 10.01 29.37
C TRP A 205 -68.74 10.75 28.61
N LEU A 206 -68.95 12.03 28.29
CA LEU A 206 -67.96 12.83 27.58
C LEU A 206 -66.70 13.06 28.42
N VAL A 207 -66.87 13.37 29.71
CA VAL A 207 -65.75 13.47 30.66
C VAL A 207 -65.06 12.11 30.81
N GLY A 208 -65.81 11.01 30.91
CA GLY A 208 -65.25 9.66 30.99
C GLY A 208 -64.41 9.30 29.77
N LEU A 209 -64.90 9.58 28.57
CA LEU A 209 -64.14 9.40 27.32
C LEU A 209 -62.87 10.24 27.31
N PHE A 210 -62.96 11.51 27.70
CA PHE A 210 -61.80 12.40 27.77
C PHE A 210 -60.73 11.89 28.74
N VAL A 211 -61.13 11.52 29.96
CA VAL A 211 -60.21 10.97 30.98
C VAL A 211 -59.62 9.64 30.52
N SER A 212 -60.40 8.78 29.86
CA SER A 212 -59.90 7.52 29.31
C SER A 212 -58.85 7.74 28.21
N GLY A 213 -59.05 8.72 27.32
CA GLY A 213 -58.06 9.11 26.32
C GLY A 213 -56.77 9.62 26.95
N LEU A 214 -56.89 10.42 28.02
CA LEU A 214 -55.74 10.92 28.79
C LEU A 214 -54.97 9.81 29.49
N LEU A 215 -55.66 8.81 30.06
CA LEU A 215 -55.03 7.63 30.67
C LEU A 215 -54.27 6.79 29.65
N VAL A 216 -54.86 6.54 28.47
CA VAL A 216 -54.20 5.81 27.38
C VAL A 216 -52.96 6.57 26.91
N LEU A 217 -53.06 7.89 26.74
CA LEU A 217 -51.93 8.73 26.36
C LEU A 217 -50.82 8.72 27.43
N GLY A 218 -51.18 8.86 28.70
CA GLY A 218 -50.25 8.83 29.83
C GLY A 218 -49.54 7.47 29.94
N TRP A 219 -50.28 6.38 29.77
CA TRP A 219 -49.71 5.03 29.75
C TRP A 219 -48.73 4.83 28.59
N TYR A 220 -49.09 5.30 27.39
CA TYR A 220 -48.22 5.27 26.23
C TYR A 220 -46.94 6.09 26.46
N LEU A 221 -47.06 7.30 27.01
CA LEU A 221 -45.92 8.17 27.29
C LEU A 221 -45.00 7.54 28.33
N PHE A 222 -45.56 6.94 29.38
CA PHE A 222 -44.81 6.22 30.40
C PHE A 222 -44.03 5.04 29.81
N TRP A 223 -44.68 4.24 28.96
CA TRP A 223 -44.02 3.13 28.26
C TRP A 223 -42.90 3.61 27.33
N ALA A 224 -43.14 4.69 26.59
CA ALA A 224 -42.16 5.27 25.68
C ALA A 224 -40.93 5.82 26.43
N ILE A 225 -41.14 6.54 27.53
CA ILE A 225 -40.05 7.01 28.40
C ILE A 225 -39.21 5.83 28.89
N ARG A 226 -39.87 4.76 29.35
CA ARG A 226 -39.18 3.58 29.86
C ARG A 226 -38.31 2.90 28.80
N GLN A 227 -38.79 2.81 27.55
CA GLN A 227 -37.98 2.30 26.44
C GLN A 227 -36.77 3.18 26.13
N LEU A 228 -36.94 4.51 26.20
CA LEU A 228 -35.82 5.44 25.99
C LEU A 228 -34.77 5.30 27.09
N SER A 229 -35.18 5.13 28.35
CA SER A 229 -34.26 4.90 29.48
C SER A 229 -33.44 3.63 29.34
N GLU A 230 -34.04 2.55 28.85
CA GLU A 230 -33.35 1.26 28.62
C GLU A 230 -32.40 1.33 27.42
N SER A 231 -32.66 2.22 26.46
CA SER A 231 -31.83 2.41 25.25
C SER A 231 -30.66 3.37 25.45
N SER A 232 -30.70 4.21 26.48
CA SER A 232 -29.70 5.26 26.73
C SER A 232 -28.54 4.84 27.62
N VAL A 233 -28.43 3.57 28.02
CA VAL A 233 -27.19 3.06 28.63
C VAL A 233 -26.21 2.87 27.48
N PRO A 234 -25.24 3.78 27.28
CA PRO A 234 -24.20 3.56 26.31
C PRO A 234 -23.45 2.36 26.87
N GLN A 235 -23.53 1.26 26.16
CA GLN A 235 -22.58 0.18 26.32
C GLN A 235 -21.25 0.84 25.96
N ASP A 236 -20.49 1.25 26.98
CA ASP A 236 -19.07 1.59 26.88
C ASP A 236 -18.42 0.38 26.20
N GLN A 237 -18.42 0.44 24.86
CA GLN A 237 -17.63 -0.41 24.01
C GLN A 237 -16.21 -0.06 24.36
N ASP A 238 -15.61 -0.95 25.13
CA ASP A 238 -14.30 -1.49 24.82
C ASP A 238 -13.36 -0.41 24.33
N GLU A 239 -12.91 0.39 25.31
CA GLU A 239 -11.61 1.06 25.29
C GLU A 239 -10.67 0.19 24.44
N PRO A 240 -10.31 0.61 23.21
CA PRO A 240 -9.55 -0.22 22.32
C PRO A 240 -8.27 -0.57 23.06
N THR A 241 -8.12 -1.87 23.29
CA THR A 241 -6.91 -2.54 23.73
C THR A 241 -5.72 -1.73 23.26
N GLN A 242 -4.96 -1.23 24.24
CA GLN A 242 -3.71 -0.52 24.01
C GLN A 242 -3.03 -1.11 22.78
N VAL A 243 -2.93 -0.30 21.73
CA VAL A 243 -1.93 -0.53 20.69
C VAL A 243 -0.61 -0.38 21.45
N GLU A 244 -0.12 -1.52 21.92
CA GLU A 244 1.21 -1.74 22.43
C GLU A 244 2.14 -1.09 21.42
N SER A 245 2.62 0.10 21.80
CA SER A 245 3.60 0.87 21.09
C SER A 245 4.84 0.00 20.97
N GLY A 246 4.93 -0.71 19.84
CA GLY A 246 6.10 -1.46 19.43
C GLY A 246 7.28 -0.50 19.37
N GLU A 247 8.08 -0.56 20.43
CA GLU A 247 9.39 0.07 20.52
C GLU A 247 10.26 -0.47 19.38
N PRO A 248 10.73 0.35 18.44
CA PRO A 248 11.61 -0.14 17.39
C PRO A 248 12.95 -0.56 18.03
N PRO A 249 13.51 -1.73 17.67
CA PRO A 249 14.81 -2.14 18.16
C PRO A 249 15.87 -1.13 17.71
N GLY A 250 16.45 -0.41 18.67
CA GLY A 250 17.60 0.45 18.44
C GLY A 250 18.77 -0.36 17.88
N VAL A 251 19.19 0.01 16.68
CA VAL A 251 20.44 -0.40 16.03
C VAL A 251 21.45 0.74 16.18
#